data_AF-D0NXE9-F1
#
_entry.id   AF-D0NXE9-F1
#
_cell.length_a   1.000
_cell.length_b   1.000
_cell.length_c   1.000
_cell.angle_alpha   90.00
_cell.angle_beta   90.00
_cell.angle_gamma   90.00
#
_symmetry.space_group_name_H-M   'P 1'
#
loop_
_entity.id
_entity.type
_entity.pdbx_description
1 polymer ?
#
loop_
_entity_poly.entity_id
_entity_poly.type
_entity_poly.pdbx_seq_one_letter_code
_entity_poly.pdbx_strand_id
1 'polypeptide(L)'
;MLNVFGQSFAEWIKSLPTLETLQLERQQQQEMRQRQILEQQYQREAQRRHERDECNIMHGNDYNVPEENEVSIRQQKHKQFLRMQAEMRQLEQRGTADSTVNRTEEMKEKRAAQERQRLLQLDDQRRERRESEKMSREDLYYVERILRAKAKAKEEQGKRERRADHQKNAIEEQQRHITRMRLLDEEKRLAERESSGMRLEDLLGRQIRLREAEKAKEVLHNEWRERKTMQAEEHDCRSRWILRERALIKQQQEELKQQRAEARRRKRHQQREERELRDAWTETWDNDGNKFFYNSITGASQWEVPDQL
;
A
#
# COMPACT_ATOMS: atom_id res chain seq x y z
N MET A 1 24.68 42.19 -24.65
CA MET A 1 24.34 40.86 -24.10
C MET A 1 24.99 39.84 -25.02
N LEU A 2 25.91 38.97 -24.61
CA LEU A 2 26.32 38.53 -23.27
C LEU A 2 27.86 38.48 -23.15
N ASN A 3 28.43 39.02 -22.07
CA ASN A 3 29.82 38.76 -21.66
C ASN A 3 29.77 37.77 -20.49
N VAL A 4 29.86 36.48 -20.78
CA VAL A 4 29.98 35.37 -19.81
C VAL A 4 30.92 34.32 -20.43
N PHE A 5 31.68 33.60 -19.61
CA PHE A 5 32.77 32.67 -20.01
C PHE A 5 34.10 33.34 -20.42
N GLY A 6 34.60 34.20 -19.54
CA GLY A 6 36.01 34.63 -19.51
C GLY A 6 36.87 33.90 -18.46
N GLN A 7 36.51 32.68 -18.06
CA GLN A 7 37.29 31.87 -17.12
C GLN A 7 38.28 30.98 -17.86
N SER A 8 39.52 30.93 -17.38
CA SER A 8 40.54 30.04 -17.91
C SER A 8 40.26 28.57 -17.51
N PHE A 9 40.74 27.63 -18.33
CA PHE A 9 40.63 26.18 -18.04
C PHE A 9 41.23 25.80 -16.67
N ALA A 10 42.24 26.53 -16.20
CA ALA A 10 42.84 26.34 -14.88
C ALA A 10 41.93 26.81 -13.72
N GLU A 11 41.07 27.80 -13.94
CA GLU A 11 40.04 28.20 -12.97
C GLU A 11 38.87 27.22 -12.97
N TRP A 12 38.50 26.68 -14.14
CA TRP A 12 37.49 25.62 -14.24
C TRP A 12 37.91 24.35 -13.48
N ILE A 13 39.16 23.87 -13.63
CA ILE A 13 39.67 22.74 -12.84
C ILE A 13 39.64 23.02 -11.33
N LYS A 14 39.96 24.26 -10.91
CA LYS A 14 39.88 24.67 -9.50
C LYS A 14 38.45 24.81 -8.97
N SER A 15 37.45 24.93 -9.85
CA SER A 15 36.03 24.99 -9.49
C SER A 15 35.35 23.62 -9.45
N LEU A 16 36.02 22.54 -9.91
CA LEU A 16 35.49 21.19 -9.78
C LEU A 16 35.48 20.77 -8.30
N PRO A 17 34.36 20.21 -7.79
CA PRO A 17 34.29 19.73 -6.41
C PRO A 17 35.31 18.60 -6.20
N THR A 18 36.10 18.70 -5.13
CA THR A 18 37.05 17.65 -4.75
C THR A 18 36.34 16.38 -4.33
N LEU A 19 37.06 15.26 -4.32
CA LEU A 19 36.51 13.97 -3.87
C LEU A 19 35.90 14.08 -2.46
N GLU A 20 36.51 14.88 -1.60
CA GLU A 20 36.08 15.15 -0.22
C GLU A 20 34.76 15.92 -0.16
N THR A 21 34.54 16.95 -1.00
CA THR A 21 33.26 17.68 -1.00
C THR A 21 32.13 16.81 -1.56
N LEU A 22 32.38 15.97 -2.56
CA LEU A 22 31.40 14.99 -3.06
C LEU A 22 31.07 13.90 -2.03
N GLN A 23 32.02 13.51 -1.18
CA GLN A 23 31.76 12.59 -0.06
C GLN A 23 30.95 13.27 1.05
N LEU A 24 31.29 14.51 1.40
CA LEU A 24 30.56 15.30 2.41
C LEU A 24 29.11 15.57 1.95
N GLU A 25 28.90 15.95 0.69
CA GLU A 25 27.56 16.13 0.13
C GLU A 25 26.75 14.83 0.19
N ARG A 26 27.36 13.69 -0.14
CA ARG A 26 26.71 12.37 -0.04
C ARG A 26 26.32 12.02 1.39
N GLN A 27 27.16 12.36 2.39
CA GLN A 27 26.82 12.19 3.80
C GLN A 27 25.66 13.11 4.22
N GLN A 28 25.69 14.39 3.84
CA GLN A 28 24.59 15.33 4.10
C GLN A 28 23.26 14.86 3.47
N GLN A 29 23.29 14.32 2.24
CA GLN A 29 22.13 13.72 1.59
C GLN A 29 21.65 12.42 2.27
N GLN A 30 22.52 11.69 2.98
CA GLN A 30 22.13 10.54 3.80
C GLN A 30 21.50 11.00 5.13
N GLU A 31 22.10 11.97 5.82
CA GLU A 31 21.54 12.57 7.04
C GLU A 31 20.16 13.19 6.77
N MET A 32 19.99 13.95 5.69
CA MET A 32 18.71 14.55 5.31
C MET A 32 17.61 13.49 5.13
N ARG A 33 17.93 12.36 4.48
CA ARG A 33 16.99 11.23 4.34
C ARG A 33 16.68 10.57 5.68
N GLN A 34 17.67 10.40 6.56
CA GLN A 34 17.44 9.86 7.91
C GLN A 34 16.56 10.79 8.76
N ARG A 35 16.79 12.11 8.71
CA ARG A 35 15.96 13.12 9.39
C ARG A 35 14.51 13.07 8.89
N GLN A 36 14.29 13.03 7.58
CA GLN A 36 12.94 12.90 6.99
C GLN A 36 12.22 11.61 7.43
N ILE A 37 12.92 10.48 7.50
CA ILE A 37 12.34 9.21 7.98
C ILE A 37 11.93 9.32 9.45
N LEU A 38 12.79 9.89 10.31
CA LEU A 38 12.49 10.09 11.74
C LEU A 38 11.33 11.08 11.95
N GLU A 39 11.26 12.15 11.17
CA GLU A 39 10.16 13.12 11.20
C GLU A 39 8.83 12.47 10.81
N GLN A 40 8.79 11.67 9.73
CA GLN A 40 7.60 10.90 9.36
C GLN A 40 7.19 9.87 10.42
N GLN A 41 8.16 9.23 11.10
CA GLN A 41 7.86 8.33 12.22
C GLN A 41 7.26 9.08 13.41
N TYR A 42 7.80 10.26 13.74
CA TYR A 42 7.29 11.12 14.80
C TYR A 42 5.86 11.60 14.51
N GLN A 43 5.58 12.08 13.29
CA GLN A 43 4.24 12.48 12.85
C GLN A 43 3.23 11.32 12.98
N ARG A 44 3.60 10.11 12.55
CA ARG A 44 2.74 8.91 12.69
C ARG A 44 2.48 8.53 14.15
N GLU A 45 3.46 8.68 15.05
CA GLU A 45 3.24 8.41 16.48
C GLU A 45 2.41 9.51 17.15
N ALA A 46 2.57 10.78 16.75
CA ALA A 46 1.73 11.87 17.21
C ALA A 46 0.25 11.66 16.82
N GLN A 47 -0.01 11.24 15.57
CA GLN A 47 -1.36 10.88 15.13
C GLN A 47 -1.93 9.70 15.95
N ARG A 48 -1.16 8.62 16.16
CA ARG A 48 -1.58 7.51 17.04
C ARG A 48 -1.82 7.91 18.50
N ARG A 49 -1.26 9.02 18.98
CA ARG A 49 -1.59 9.55 20.32
C ARG A 49 -2.93 10.27 20.29
N HIS A 50 -3.13 11.16 19.32
CA HIS A 50 -4.41 11.84 19.09
C HIS A 50 -5.59 10.84 18.98
N GLU A 51 -5.44 9.79 18.16
CA GLU A 51 -6.46 8.74 17.98
C GLU A 51 -6.76 7.99 19.30
N ARG A 52 -5.77 7.79 20.18
CA ARG A 52 -5.96 7.20 21.52
C ARG A 52 -6.68 8.17 22.47
N ASP A 53 -6.31 9.44 22.43
CA ASP A 53 -6.91 10.48 23.28
C ASP A 53 -8.38 10.73 22.88
N GLU A 54 -8.70 10.78 21.58
CA GLU A 54 -10.08 10.80 21.08
C GLU A 54 -10.87 9.57 21.50
N CYS A 55 -10.28 8.38 21.41
CA CYS A 55 -10.95 7.15 21.84
C CYS A 55 -11.25 7.16 23.35
N ASN A 56 -10.33 7.67 24.18
CA ASN A 56 -10.56 7.85 25.62
C ASN A 56 -11.68 8.87 25.91
N ILE A 57 -11.73 9.99 25.17
CA ILE A 57 -12.78 11.01 25.31
C ILE A 57 -14.16 10.43 24.97
N MET A 58 -14.26 9.61 23.91
CA MET A 58 -15.52 8.96 23.52
C MET A 58 -16.05 8.04 24.63
N HIS A 59 -15.19 7.21 25.23
CA HIS A 59 -15.60 6.32 26.34
C HIS A 59 -15.95 7.08 27.64
N GLY A 60 -15.45 8.32 27.81
CA GLY A 60 -15.79 9.17 28.96
C GLY A 60 -17.20 9.76 28.91
N ASN A 61 -17.79 9.93 27.72
CA ASN A 61 -19.07 10.60 27.55
C ASN A 61 -20.29 9.68 27.73
N ASP A 62 -20.15 8.36 27.55
CA ASP A 62 -21.26 7.39 27.69
C ASP A 62 -21.80 7.26 29.14
N TYR A 63 -21.06 7.75 30.14
CA TYR A 63 -21.46 7.69 31.56
C TYR A 63 -22.20 8.95 32.06
N ASN A 64 -22.36 9.99 31.25
CA ASN A 64 -23.08 11.22 31.61
C ASN A 64 -24.47 11.30 30.97
N VAL A 65 -25.35 10.34 31.32
CA VAL A 65 -26.79 10.44 31.06
C VAL A 65 -27.46 11.18 32.24
N PRO A 66 -28.12 12.34 32.02
CA PRO A 66 -28.73 13.08 33.13
C PRO A 66 -29.97 12.36 33.71
N GLU A 67 -29.85 11.78 34.90
CA GLU A 67 -30.96 11.08 35.60
C GLU A 67 -32.16 12.00 35.94
N GLU A 68 -31.98 13.32 35.94
CA GLU A 68 -32.98 14.29 36.41
C GLU A 68 -34.29 14.30 35.59
N ASN A 69 -34.29 13.77 34.37
CA ASN A 69 -35.43 13.89 33.45
C ASN A 69 -36.54 12.84 33.69
N GLU A 70 -36.21 11.65 34.19
CA GLU A 70 -37.22 10.59 34.39
C GLU A 70 -38.13 10.82 35.60
N VAL A 71 -37.58 11.36 36.69
CA VAL A 71 -38.29 11.55 37.96
C VAL A 71 -39.40 12.60 37.80
N SER A 72 -39.13 13.68 37.06
CA SER A 72 -40.09 14.75 36.77
C SER A 72 -41.34 14.23 36.02
N ILE A 73 -41.14 13.41 34.99
CA ILE A 73 -42.22 12.85 34.16
C ILE A 73 -43.13 11.91 34.97
N ARG A 74 -42.57 11.15 35.92
CA ARG A 74 -43.36 10.25 36.80
C ARG A 74 -44.24 11.03 37.77
N GLN A 75 -43.74 12.12 38.36
CA GLN A 75 -44.51 12.96 39.29
C GLN A 75 -45.70 13.68 38.60
N GLN A 76 -45.52 14.13 37.36
CA GLN A 76 -46.58 14.82 36.61
C GLN A 76 -47.77 13.90 36.30
N LYS A 77 -47.53 12.64 35.92
CA LYS A 77 -48.59 11.66 35.63
C LYS A 77 -49.42 11.31 36.87
N HIS A 78 -48.81 11.23 38.06
CA HIS A 78 -49.51 10.91 39.30
C HIS A 78 -50.54 11.99 39.68
N LYS A 79 -50.21 13.29 39.49
CA LYS A 79 -51.14 14.40 39.78
C LYS A 79 -52.38 14.41 38.89
N GLN A 80 -52.30 13.94 37.64
CA GLN A 80 -53.48 13.88 36.76
C GLN A 80 -54.48 12.81 37.22
N PHE A 81 -54.01 11.65 37.66
CA PHE A 81 -54.86 10.54 38.09
C PHE A 81 -55.76 10.91 39.29
N LEU A 82 -55.21 11.66 40.26
CA LEU A 82 -55.95 12.06 41.47
C LEU A 82 -57.10 13.06 41.19
N ARG A 83 -57.00 13.91 40.16
CA ARG A 83 -58.09 14.81 39.77
C ARG A 83 -59.31 14.05 39.27
N MET A 84 -59.10 13.05 38.43
CA MET A 84 -60.17 12.27 37.78
C MET A 84 -61.01 11.46 38.78
N GLN A 85 -60.41 10.98 39.87
CA GLN A 85 -61.16 10.26 40.93
C GLN A 85 -62.10 11.15 41.76
N ALA A 86 -61.84 12.46 41.84
CA ALA A 86 -62.69 13.39 42.60
C ALA A 86 -63.99 13.72 41.85
N GLU A 87 -63.94 13.74 40.52
CA GLU A 87 -65.02 14.15 39.62
C GLU A 87 -66.14 13.10 39.57
N MET A 88 -65.77 11.81 39.43
CA MET A 88 -66.69 10.67 39.45
C MET A 88 -67.61 10.64 40.68
N ARG A 89 -67.08 11.04 41.85
CA ARG A 89 -67.79 10.94 43.13
C ARG A 89 -68.88 11.99 43.35
N GLN A 90 -68.97 12.99 42.46
CA GLN A 90 -70.01 14.04 42.53
C GLN A 90 -71.29 13.69 41.76
N LEU A 91 -71.22 12.75 40.81
CA LEU A 91 -72.34 12.42 39.91
C LEU A 91 -73.36 11.44 40.51
N GLU A 92 -72.98 10.69 41.54
CA GLU A 92 -73.82 9.62 42.14
C GLU A 92 -74.88 10.13 43.14
N GLN A 93 -74.91 11.43 43.47
CA GLN A 93 -75.72 11.97 44.59
C GLN A 93 -77.05 12.66 44.20
N ARG A 94 -77.58 12.46 42.98
CA ARG A 94 -78.81 13.16 42.52
C ARG A 94 -79.94 12.26 42.01
N GLY A 95 -80.88 11.97 42.93
CA GLY A 95 -82.33 12.12 42.68
C GLY A 95 -83.19 10.86 42.69
N THR A 96 -84.33 10.92 43.40
CA THR A 96 -85.67 10.41 42.98
C THR A 96 -86.77 10.80 43.97
N ALA A 97 -87.89 11.33 43.45
CA ALA A 97 -89.16 11.71 44.10
C ALA A 97 -90.19 12.08 43.00
N ASP A 98 -91.52 12.02 43.15
CA ASP A 98 -92.42 11.32 44.10
C ASP A 98 -93.88 11.33 43.54
N SER A 99 -94.83 10.64 44.19
CA SER A 99 -96.28 10.88 44.25
C SER A 99 -97.25 10.36 43.14
N THR A 100 -98.41 9.83 43.57
CA THR A 100 -99.70 9.79 42.82
C THR A 100 -100.89 9.48 43.74
N VAL A 101 -102.04 10.19 43.66
CA VAL A 101 -103.29 9.90 44.41
C VAL A 101 -104.57 10.25 43.58
N ASN A 102 -105.70 9.57 43.86
CA ASN A 102 -107.05 9.69 43.24
C ASN A 102 -107.96 10.68 44.05
N ARG A 103 -109.29 10.89 43.86
CA ARG A 103 -110.42 10.32 43.07
C ARG A 103 -111.48 11.45 42.87
N THR A 104 -112.62 11.33 42.17
CA THR A 104 -113.95 10.86 42.68
C THR A 104 -115.02 10.71 41.54
N GLU A 105 -116.23 10.25 41.87
CA GLU A 105 -117.29 9.79 40.95
C GLU A 105 -118.65 10.55 41.11
N GLU A 106 -119.71 10.09 40.42
CA GLU A 106 -121.15 10.36 40.71
C GLU A 106 -121.93 11.54 40.06
N MET A 107 -121.47 12.07 38.92
CA MET A 107 -122.38 12.61 37.86
C MET A 107 -122.44 11.62 36.68
N LYS A 108 -122.31 10.33 37.01
CA LYS A 108 -121.55 9.42 36.16
C LYS A 108 -122.33 8.37 35.42
N GLU A 109 -123.52 7.91 35.77
CA GLU A 109 -124.00 6.67 35.12
C GLU A 109 -124.50 6.84 33.66
N LYS A 110 -125.23 7.92 33.35
CA LYS A 110 -125.66 8.21 31.96
C LYS A 110 -124.55 8.82 31.10
N ARG A 111 -123.63 9.59 31.71
CA ARG A 111 -122.35 9.93 31.06
C ARG A 111 -121.52 8.67 30.84
N ALA A 112 -121.45 7.75 31.80
CA ALA A 112 -120.74 6.48 31.70
C ALA A 112 -121.31 5.53 30.66
N ALA A 113 -122.59 5.61 30.26
CA ALA A 113 -123.05 4.82 29.11
C ALA A 113 -122.39 5.32 27.81
N GLN A 114 -122.42 6.64 27.56
CA GLN A 114 -121.84 7.27 26.37
C GLN A 114 -120.30 7.35 26.43
N GLU A 115 -119.73 7.52 27.63
CA GLU A 115 -118.31 7.40 27.92
C GLU A 115 -117.87 5.95 27.83
N ARG A 116 -118.61 4.92 28.27
CA ARG A 116 -118.25 3.50 28.02
C ARG A 116 -118.17 3.22 26.52
N GLN A 117 -119.10 3.76 25.72
CA GLN A 117 -119.03 3.59 24.26
C GLN A 117 -117.85 4.35 23.63
N ARG A 118 -117.56 5.59 24.07
CA ARG A 118 -116.35 6.33 23.69
C ARG A 118 -115.07 5.68 24.20
N LEU A 119 -115.08 5.07 25.39
CA LEU A 119 -113.95 4.41 26.03
C LEU A 119 -113.64 3.09 25.32
N LEU A 120 -114.66 2.33 24.91
CA LEU A 120 -114.48 1.16 24.04
C LEU A 120 -113.83 1.58 22.72
N GLN A 121 -114.34 2.62 22.04
CA GLN A 121 -113.72 3.14 20.81
C GLN A 121 -112.28 3.66 21.04
N LEU A 122 -112.02 4.32 22.18
CA LEU A 122 -110.68 4.78 22.55
C LEU A 122 -109.76 3.63 22.94
N ASP A 123 -110.26 2.56 23.55
CA ASP A 123 -109.48 1.40 23.96
C ASP A 123 -109.18 0.49 22.77
N ASP A 124 -110.08 0.41 21.78
CA ASP A 124 -109.83 -0.17 20.45
C ASP A 124 -108.75 0.64 19.71
N GLN A 125 -108.88 1.98 19.61
CA GLN A 125 -107.82 2.83 19.04
C GLN A 125 -106.49 2.73 19.80
N ARG A 126 -106.51 2.60 21.13
CA ARG A 126 -105.31 2.33 21.95
C ARG A 126 -104.76 0.93 21.72
N ARG A 127 -105.59 -0.05 21.35
CA ARG A 127 -105.17 -1.40 21.00
C ARG A 127 -104.50 -1.39 19.63
N GLU A 128 -105.15 -0.84 18.60
CA GLU A 128 -104.59 -0.64 17.27
C GLU A 128 -103.28 0.15 17.31
N ARG A 129 -103.21 1.21 18.12
CA ARG A 129 -101.98 1.97 18.34
C ARG A 129 -100.88 1.12 19.00
N ARG A 130 -101.20 0.33 20.05
CA ARG A 130 -100.23 -0.58 20.69
C ARG A 130 -99.78 -1.69 19.74
N GLU A 131 -100.64 -2.17 18.86
CA GLU A 131 -100.31 -3.17 17.84
C GLU A 131 -99.46 -2.56 16.72
N SER A 132 -99.75 -1.33 16.28
CA SER A 132 -98.91 -0.56 15.35
C SER A 132 -97.54 -0.21 15.94
N GLU A 133 -97.47 0.15 17.23
CA GLU A 133 -96.23 0.38 17.96
C GLU A 133 -95.42 -0.91 18.17
N LYS A 134 -96.07 -2.08 18.29
CA LYS A 134 -95.39 -3.39 18.27
C LYS A 134 -94.79 -3.69 16.90
N MET A 135 -95.59 -3.59 15.83
CA MET A 135 -95.12 -3.77 14.45
C MET A 135 -93.92 -2.84 14.15
N SER A 136 -94.03 -1.55 14.49
CA SER A 136 -92.93 -0.60 14.32
C SER A 136 -91.67 -0.95 15.12
N ARG A 137 -91.81 -1.49 16.34
CA ARG A 137 -90.66 -1.99 17.13
C ARG A 137 -90.03 -3.25 16.52
N GLU A 138 -90.84 -4.15 15.97
CA GLU A 138 -90.38 -5.36 15.27
C GLU A 138 -89.65 -4.98 13.98
N ASP A 139 -90.18 -4.06 13.18
CA ASP A 139 -89.52 -3.51 11.99
C ASP A 139 -88.19 -2.84 12.33
N LEU A 140 -88.15 -2.00 13.38
CA LEU A 140 -86.92 -1.37 13.87
C LEU A 140 -85.89 -2.42 14.33
N TYR A 141 -86.32 -3.50 14.98
CA TYR A 141 -85.45 -4.62 15.36
C TYR A 141 -84.87 -5.35 14.13
N TYR A 142 -85.67 -5.59 13.09
CA TYR A 142 -85.17 -6.17 11.83
C TYR A 142 -84.18 -5.24 11.11
N VAL A 143 -84.47 -3.94 11.03
CA VAL A 143 -83.55 -2.94 10.46
C VAL A 143 -82.24 -2.89 11.24
N GLU A 144 -82.29 -2.85 12.57
CA GLU A 144 -81.09 -2.86 13.40
C GLU A 144 -80.28 -4.15 13.21
N ARG A 145 -80.94 -5.31 13.14
CA ARG A 145 -80.29 -6.60 12.87
C ARG A 145 -79.59 -6.62 11.51
N ILE A 146 -80.21 -6.05 10.47
CA ILE A 146 -79.62 -5.92 9.12
C ILE A 146 -78.40 -4.97 9.16
N LEU A 147 -78.50 -3.83 9.85
CA LEU A 147 -77.38 -2.89 9.99
C LEU A 147 -76.20 -3.52 10.76
N ARG A 148 -76.48 -4.22 11.87
CA ARG A 148 -75.46 -4.99 12.62
C ARG A 148 -74.81 -6.07 11.77
N ALA A 149 -75.58 -6.77 10.93
CA ALA A 149 -75.04 -7.77 9.99
C ALA A 149 -74.16 -7.14 8.91
N LYS A 150 -74.58 -6.02 8.31
CA LYS A 150 -73.77 -5.24 7.34
C LYS A 150 -72.48 -4.71 7.96
N ALA A 151 -72.54 -4.22 9.21
CA ALA A 151 -71.36 -3.77 9.94
C ALA A 151 -70.34 -4.90 10.17
N LYS A 152 -70.80 -6.08 10.62
CA LYS A 152 -69.95 -7.27 10.78
C LYS A 152 -69.34 -7.73 9.45
N ALA A 153 -70.13 -7.79 8.37
CA ALA A 153 -69.63 -8.15 7.05
C ALA A 153 -68.55 -7.18 6.55
N LYS A 154 -68.72 -5.88 6.76
CA LYS A 154 -67.71 -4.85 6.42
C LYS A 154 -66.44 -4.99 7.28
N GLU A 155 -66.58 -5.31 8.57
CA GLU A 155 -65.44 -5.57 9.46
C GLU A 155 -64.67 -6.83 9.04
N GLU A 156 -65.36 -7.91 8.69
CA GLU A 156 -64.75 -9.13 8.16
C GLU A 156 -64.06 -8.90 6.82
N GLN A 157 -64.66 -8.13 5.91
CA GLN A 157 -64.03 -7.74 4.66
C GLN A 157 -62.72 -6.98 4.92
N GLY A 158 -62.74 -5.95 5.78
CA GLY A 158 -61.53 -5.22 6.16
C GLY A 158 -60.46 -6.09 6.84
N LYS A 159 -60.86 -7.13 7.58
CA LYS A 159 -59.91 -8.14 8.12
C LYS A 159 -59.31 -9.01 7.02
N ARG A 160 -60.07 -9.38 5.98
CA ARG A 160 -59.57 -10.15 4.82
C ARG A 160 -58.61 -9.31 3.96
N GLU A 161 -58.96 -8.06 3.68
CA GLU A 161 -58.11 -7.10 2.96
C GLU A 161 -56.77 -6.91 3.68
N ARG A 162 -56.79 -6.59 4.99
CA ARG A 162 -55.57 -6.49 5.80
C ARG A 162 -54.74 -7.77 5.74
N ARG A 163 -55.34 -8.96 5.86
CA ARG A 163 -54.61 -10.24 5.77
C ARG A 163 -53.96 -10.44 4.39
N ALA A 164 -54.66 -10.08 3.31
CA ALA A 164 -54.12 -10.16 1.96
C ALA A 164 -52.94 -9.19 1.77
N ASP A 165 -53.01 -7.98 2.32
CA ASP A 165 -51.91 -7.01 2.22
C ASP A 165 -50.70 -7.43 3.07
N HIS A 166 -50.90 -8.04 4.24
CA HIS A 166 -49.79 -8.64 5.00
C HIS A 166 -49.13 -9.79 4.22
N GLN A 167 -49.90 -10.61 3.50
CA GLN A 167 -49.36 -11.67 2.64
C GLN A 167 -48.57 -11.10 1.45
N LYS A 168 -49.07 -10.04 0.78
CA LYS A 168 -48.33 -9.35 -0.29
C LYS A 168 -47.02 -8.78 0.22
N ASN A 169 -47.04 -8.06 1.35
CA ASN A 169 -45.85 -7.48 1.96
C ASN A 169 -44.81 -8.56 2.29
N ALA A 170 -45.23 -9.69 2.88
CA ALA A 170 -44.34 -10.81 3.16
C ALA A 170 -43.72 -11.43 1.89
N ILE A 171 -44.49 -11.56 0.81
CA ILE A 171 -43.99 -12.06 -0.49
C ILE A 171 -43.01 -11.05 -1.11
N GLU A 172 -43.30 -9.75 -1.06
CA GLU A 172 -42.39 -8.71 -1.53
C GLU A 172 -41.08 -8.68 -0.72
N GLU A 173 -41.14 -8.83 0.60
CA GLU A 173 -39.94 -8.91 1.46
C GLU A 173 -39.09 -10.14 1.14
N GLN A 174 -39.72 -11.30 0.91
CA GLN A 174 -39.04 -12.51 0.44
C GLN A 174 -38.38 -12.29 -0.93
N GLN A 175 -39.08 -11.69 -1.89
CA GLN A 175 -38.51 -11.36 -3.21
C GLN A 175 -37.34 -10.38 -3.09
N ARG A 176 -37.46 -9.31 -2.29
CA ARG A 176 -36.38 -8.36 -2.02
C ARG A 176 -35.18 -9.05 -1.36
N HIS A 177 -35.40 -10.00 -0.45
CA HIS A 177 -34.33 -10.79 0.16
C HIS A 177 -33.63 -11.70 -0.87
N ILE A 178 -34.38 -12.42 -1.71
CA ILE A 178 -33.82 -13.26 -2.79
C ILE A 178 -32.98 -12.41 -3.75
N THR A 179 -33.46 -11.23 -4.15
CA THR A 179 -32.70 -10.31 -5.01
C THR A 179 -31.41 -9.84 -4.34
N ARG A 180 -31.43 -9.48 -3.05
CA ARG A 180 -30.21 -9.14 -2.29
C ARG A 180 -29.21 -10.29 -2.25
N MET A 181 -29.66 -11.52 -2.01
CA MET A 181 -28.78 -12.69 -2.00
C MET A 181 -28.13 -12.94 -3.37
N ARG A 182 -28.88 -12.79 -4.47
CA ARG A 182 -28.33 -12.93 -5.82
C ARG A 182 -27.26 -11.88 -6.14
N LEU A 183 -27.47 -10.63 -5.74
CA LEU A 183 -26.48 -9.58 -5.91
C LEU A 183 -25.20 -9.88 -5.13
N LEU A 184 -25.30 -10.33 -3.88
CA LEU A 184 -24.15 -10.74 -3.07
C LEU A 184 -23.39 -11.94 -3.68
N ASP A 185 -24.10 -12.92 -4.25
CA ASP A 185 -23.47 -14.04 -4.96
C ASP A 185 -22.77 -13.61 -6.25
N GLU A 186 -23.31 -12.61 -6.97
CA GLU A 186 -22.68 -12.02 -8.17
C GLU A 186 -21.44 -11.19 -7.81
N GLU A 187 -21.52 -10.32 -6.80
CA GLU A 187 -20.38 -9.56 -6.25
C GLU A 187 -19.27 -10.50 -5.78
N LYS A 188 -19.61 -11.56 -5.04
CA LYS A 188 -18.64 -12.57 -4.59
C LYS A 188 -17.96 -13.27 -5.76
N ARG A 189 -18.71 -13.65 -6.81
CA ARG A 189 -18.14 -14.25 -8.03
C ARG A 189 -17.22 -13.31 -8.80
N LEU A 190 -17.50 -12.01 -8.80
CA LEU A 190 -16.60 -11.01 -9.39
C LEU A 190 -15.32 -10.88 -8.56
N ALA A 191 -15.41 -10.75 -7.24
CA ALA A 191 -14.25 -10.71 -6.35
C ALA A 191 -13.36 -11.97 -6.44
N GLU A 192 -13.96 -13.16 -6.58
CA GLU A 192 -13.23 -14.42 -6.81
C GLU A 192 -12.50 -14.44 -8.17
N ARG A 193 -13.10 -13.87 -9.23
CA ARG A 193 -12.44 -13.70 -10.54
C ARG A 193 -11.29 -12.70 -10.48
N GLU A 194 -11.49 -11.55 -9.84
CA GLU A 194 -10.45 -10.53 -9.66
C GLU A 194 -9.27 -11.05 -8.82
N SER A 195 -9.55 -11.77 -7.73
CA SER A 195 -8.52 -12.44 -6.93
C SER A 195 -7.75 -13.49 -7.75
N SER A 196 -8.44 -14.23 -8.62
CA SER A 196 -7.81 -15.20 -9.52
C SER A 196 -6.96 -14.53 -10.60
N GLY A 197 -7.43 -13.40 -11.15
CA GLY A 197 -6.69 -12.56 -12.11
C GLY A 197 -5.40 -12.01 -11.51
N MET A 198 -5.48 -11.35 -10.35
CA MET A 198 -4.30 -10.84 -9.64
C MET A 198 -3.26 -11.94 -9.33
N ARG A 199 -3.69 -13.16 -9.00
CA ARG A 199 -2.78 -14.30 -8.81
C ARG A 199 -2.07 -14.70 -10.11
N LEU A 200 -2.76 -14.68 -11.24
CA LEU A 200 -2.15 -14.96 -12.55
C LEU A 200 -1.15 -13.87 -12.96
N GLU A 201 -1.47 -12.60 -12.69
CA GLU A 201 -0.56 -11.46 -12.94
C GLU A 201 0.71 -11.53 -12.09
N ASP A 202 0.62 -11.84 -10.79
CA ASP A 202 1.81 -12.03 -9.96
C ASP A 202 2.63 -13.27 -10.41
N LEU A 203 1.97 -14.38 -10.80
CA LEU A 203 2.68 -15.54 -11.36
C LEU A 203 3.43 -15.20 -12.66
N LEU A 204 2.80 -14.44 -13.58
CA LEU A 204 3.44 -13.99 -14.81
C LEU A 204 4.61 -13.03 -14.49
N GLY A 205 4.40 -12.08 -13.58
CA GLY A 205 5.44 -11.16 -13.11
C GLY A 205 6.63 -11.88 -12.47
N ARG A 206 6.39 -12.95 -11.69
CA ARG A 206 7.44 -13.83 -11.15
C ARG A 206 8.21 -14.54 -12.27
N GLN A 207 7.53 -15.09 -13.28
CA GLN A 207 8.20 -15.74 -14.42
C GLN A 207 9.06 -14.76 -15.24
N ILE A 208 8.60 -13.53 -15.46
CA ILE A 208 9.38 -12.49 -16.14
C ILE A 208 10.66 -12.18 -15.34
N ARG A 209 10.52 -11.89 -14.04
CA ARG A 209 11.67 -11.60 -13.15
C ARG A 209 12.68 -12.76 -13.10
N LEU A 210 12.22 -14.02 -13.14
CA LEU A 210 13.11 -15.18 -13.21
C LEU A 210 13.90 -15.23 -14.53
N ARG A 211 13.25 -15.02 -15.68
CA ARG A 211 13.93 -14.97 -16.98
C ARG A 211 14.93 -13.80 -17.09
N GLU A 212 14.60 -12.66 -16.48
CA GLU A 212 15.51 -11.51 -16.40
C GLU A 212 16.74 -11.83 -15.52
N ALA A 213 16.54 -12.50 -14.39
CA ALA A 213 17.64 -12.94 -13.53
C ALA A 213 18.52 -14.00 -14.21
N GLU A 214 17.96 -14.92 -14.99
CA GLU A 214 18.71 -15.89 -15.79
C GLU A 214 19.57 -15.19 -16.85
N LYS A 215 19.02 -14.23 -17.60
CA LYS A 215 19.78 -13.40 -18.55
C LYS A 215 20.89 -12.60 -17.87
N ALA A 216 20.62 -11.97 -16.73
CA ALA A 216 21.63 -11.24 -15.97
C ALA A 216 22.78 -12.14 -15.50
N LYS A 217 22.46 -13.37 -15.07
CA LYS A 217 23.45 -14.39 -14.71
C LYS A 217 24.29 -14.82 -15.92
N GLU A 218 23.69 -14.96 -17.11
CA GLU A 218 24.41 -15.27 -18.34
C GLU A 218 25.38 -14.16 -18.76
N VAL A 219 24.94 -12.89 -18.71
CA VAL A 219 25.80 -11.72 -18.96
C VAL A 219 26.99 -11.69 -18.01
N LEU A 220 26.77 -11.83 -16.70
CA LEU A 220 27.85 -11.88 -15.71
C LEU A 220 28.82 -13.06 -15.94
N HIS A 221 28.30 -14.20 -16.41
CA HIS A 221 29.15 -15.35 -16.77
C HIS A 221 29.98 -15.07 -18.02
N ASN A 222 29.44 -14.39 -19.03
CA ASN A 222 30.18 -13.94 -20.21
C ASN A 222 31.29 -12.95 -19.84
N GLU A 223 30.96 -11.89 -19.09
CA GLU A 223 31.96 -10.92 -18.61
C GLU A 223 33.08 -11.59 -17.80
N TRP A 224 32.75 -12.57 -16.96
CA TRP A 224 33.75 -13.32 -16.20
C TRP A 224 34.68 -14.15 -17.10
N ARG A 225 34.13 -14.79 -18.16
CA ARG A 225 34.91 -15.53 -19.15
C ARG A 225 35.84 -14.59 -19.94
N GLU A 226 35.34 -13.45 -20.38
CA GLU A 226 36.13 -12.42 -21.09
C GLU A 226 37.26 -11.85 -20.22
N ARG A 227 36.98 -11.54 -18.95
CA ARG A 227 38.03 -11.12 -18.00
C ARG A 227 39.07 -12.22 -17.80
N LYS A 228 38.70 -13.50 -17.89
CA LYS A 228 39.64 -14.63 -17.78
C LYS A 228 40.47 -14.83 -19.04
N THR A 229 39.93 -14.64 -20.24
CA THR A 229 40.72 -14.67 -21.49
C THR A 229 41.69 -13.49 -21.53
N MET A 230 41.24 -12.28 -21.21
CA MET A 230 42.11 -11.10 -21.13
C MET A 230 43.27 -11.28 -20.14
N GLN A 231 43.02 -11.86 -18.95
CA GLN A 231 44.07 -12.18 -17.98
C GLN A 231 45.11 -13.19 -18.51
N ALA A 232 44.67 -14.18 -19.29
CA ALA A 232 45.58 -15.15 -19.91
C ALA A 232 46.42 -14.50 -21.01
N GLU A 233 45.80 -13.68 -21.87
CA GLU A 233 46.49 -12.94 -22.93
C GLU A 233 47.51 -11.94 -22.38
N GLU A 234 47.17 -11.20 -21.31
CA GLU A 234 48.13 -10.33 -20.60
C GLU A 234 49.32 -11.12 -20.05
N HIS A 235 49.06 -12.27 -19.41
CA HIS A 235 50.10 -13.13 -18.86
C HIS A 235 51.04 -13.67 -19.96
N ASP A 236 50.48 -14.09 -21.09
CA ASP A 236 51.23 -14.56 -22.25
C ASP A 236 52.03 -13.44 -22.92
N CYS A 237 51.48 -12.23 -23.01
CA CYS A 237 52.19 -11.06 -23.52
C CYS A 237 53.39 -10.70 -22.63
N ARG A 238 53.20 -10.63 -21.30
CA ARG A 238 54.29 -10.41 -20.33
C ARG A 238 55.35 -11.51 -20.42
N SER A 239 54.93 -12.77 -20.48
CA SER A 239 55.84 -13.92 -20.60
C SER A 239 56.67 -13.87 -21.89
N ARG A 240 56.05 -13.57 -23.04
CA ARG A 240 56.74 -13.39 -24.33
C ARG A 240 57.72 -12.21 -24.30
N TRP A 241 57.37 -11.12 -23.63
CA TRP A 241 58.24 -9.95 -23.50
C TRP A 241 59.49 -10.28 -22.65
N ILE A 242 59.31 -10.89 -21.48
CA ILE A 242 60.42 -11.35 -20.61
C ILE A 242 61.34 -12.33 -21.34
N LEU A 243 60.78 -13.25 -22.14
CA LEU A 243 61.58 -14.20 -22.94
C LEU A 243 62.42 -13.49 -24.02
N ARG A 244 61.86 -12.45 -24.68
CA ARG A 244 62.59 -11.63 -25.66
C ARG A 244 63.69 -10.80 -25.01
N GLU A 245 63.40 -10.14 -23.89
CA GLU A 245 64.40 -9.39 -23.12
C GLU A 245 65.55 -10.29 -22.68
N ARG A 246 65.24 -11.48 -22.11
CA ARG A 246 66.25 -12.47 -21.72
C ARG A 246 67.06 -13.01 -22.90
N ALA A 247 66.46 -13.13 -24.09
CA ALA A 247 67.18 -13.51 -25.30
C ALA A 247 68.13 -12.40 -25.77
N LEU A 248 67.70 -11.13 -25.76
CA LEU A 248 68.53 -9.98 -26.10
C LEU A 248 69.72 -9.83 -25.14
N ILE A 249 69.49 -9.96 -23.83
CA ILE A 249 70.56 -9.93 -22.82
C ILE A 249 71.58 -11.07 -23.06
N LYS A 250 71.11 -12.28 -23.39
CA LYS A 250 72.01 -13.39 -23.75
C LYS A 250 72.83 -13.09 -25.00
N GLN A 251 72.22 -12.50 -26.03
CA GLN A 251 72.92 -12.10 -27.26
C GLN A 251 74.03 -11.07 -26.94
N GLN A 252 73.70 -9.99 -26.22
CA GLN A 252 74.68 -8.98 -25.81
C GLN A 252 75.83 -9.57 -24.97
N GLN A 253 75.52 -10.51 -24.08
CA GLN A 253 76.55 -11.22 -23.30
C GLN A 253 77.46 -12.07 -24.19
N GLU A 254 76.93 -12.72 -25.23
CA GLU A 254 77.72 -13.54 -26.15
C GLU A 254 78.57 -12.68 -27.10
N GLU A 255 78.01 -11.59 -27.64
CA GLU A 255 78.77 -10.57 -28.40
C GLU A 255 79.91 -9.99 -27.56
N LEU A 256 79.67 -9.66 -26.29
CA LEU A 256 80.71 -9.19 -25.38
C LEU A 256 81.78 -10.25 -25.09
N LYS A 257 81.42 -11.54 -25.00
CA LYS A 257 82.40 -12.64 -24.91
C LYS A 257 83.23 -12.76 -26.19
N GLN A 258 82.60 -12.66 -27.37
CA GLN A 258 83.27 -12.70 -28.67
C GLN A 258 84.26 -11.53 -28.80
N GLN A 259 83.84 -10.29 -28.53
CA GLN A 259 84.73 -9.12 -28.52
C GLN A 259 85.91 -9.30 -27.55
N ARG A 260 85.67 -9.82 -26.34
CA ARG A 260 86.74 -10.14 -25.37
C ARG A 260 87.68 -11.24 -25.87
N ALA A 261 87.17 -12.26 -26.56
CA ALA A 261 87.97 -13.32 -27.15
C ALA A 261 88.81 -12.81 -28.33
N GLU A 262 88.24 -11.97 -29.20
CA GLU A 262 88.96 -11.31 -30.29
C GLU A 262 90.03 -10.35 -29.79
N ALA A 263 89.73 -9.50 -28.80
CA ALA A 263 90.71 -8.61 -28.19
C ALA A 263 91.90 -9.41 -27.59
N ARG A 264 91.63 -10.57 -26.98
CA ARG A 264 92.67 -11.50 -26.52
C ARG A 264 93.47 -12.11 -27.68
N ARG A 265 92.82 -12.44 -28.82
CA ARG A 265 93.51 -12.93 -30.03
C ARG A 265 94.41 -11.83 -30.63
N ARG A 266 93.89 -10.61 -30.83
CA ARG A 266 94.65 -9.45 -31.32
C ARG A 266 95.84 -9.13 -30.42
N LYS A 267 95.65 -9.11 -29.10
CA LYS A 267 96.76 -8.90 -28.15
C LYS A 267 97.82 -10.02 -28.21
N ARG A 268 97.41 -11.28 -28.41
CA ARG A 268 98.37 -12.39 -28.63
C ARG A 268 99.10 -12.30 -29.96
N HIS A 269 98.48 -11.72 -30.99
CA HIS A 269 99.12 -11.47 -32.28
C HIS A 269 100.16 -10.36 -32.16
N GLN A 270 99.78 -9.21 -31.58
CA GLN A 270 100.69 -8.10 -31.26
C GLN A 270 101.87 -8.55 -30.42
N GLN A 271 101.65 -9.37 -29.38
CA GLN A 271 102.74 -9.94 -28.57
C GLN A 271 103.61 -10.99 -29.28
N ARG A 272 103.16 -11.55 -30.41
CA ARG A 272 104.00 -12.38 -31.28
C ARG A 272 104.81 -11.51 -32.22
N GLU A 273 104.18 -10.56 -32.90
CA GLU A 273 104.85 -9.58 -33.77
C GLU A 273 105.92 -8.79 -33.01
N GLU A 274 105.65 -8.35 -31.78
CA GLU A 274 106.59 -7.66 -30.90
C GLU A 274 107.78 -8.57 -30.49
N ARG A 275 107.55 -9.87 -30.29
CA ARG A 275 108.62 -10.85 -30.02
C ARG A 275 109.44 -11.14 -31.27
N GLU A 276 108.79 -11.37 -32.41
CA GLU A 276 109.47 -11.62 -33.69
C GLU A 276 110.29 -10.40 -34.11
N LEU A 277 109.80 -9.18 -33.85
CA LEU A 277 110.54 -7.93 -34.06
C LEU A 277 111.76 -7.81 -33.12
N ARG A 278 111.62 -8.21 -31.85
CA ARG A 278 112.71 -8.26 -30.87
C ARG A 278 113.78 -9.28 -31.26
N ASP A 279 113.37 -10.50 -31.57
CA ASP A 279 114.25 -11.62 -31.92
C ASP A 279 114.96 -11.40 -33.28
N ALA A 280 114.45 -10.49 -34.12
CA ALA A 280 115.03 -10.12 -35.42
C ALA A 280 116.19 -9.10 -35.36
N TRP A 281 116.50 -8.55 -34.19
CA TRP A 281 117.66 -7.68 -33.99
C TRP A 281 118.94 -8.51 -33.78
N THR A 282 119.89 -8.36 -34.70
CA THR A 282 121.21 -9.01 -34.62
C THR A 282 122.33 -8.00 -34.38
N GLU A 283 123.22 -8.35 -33.45
CA GLU A 283 124.47 -7.64 -33.19
C GLU A 283 125.45 -7.84 -34.35
N THR A 284 125.96 -6.74 -34.89
CA THR A 284 126.88 -6.71 -36.03
C THR A 284 128.01 -5.72 -35.74
N TRP A 285 129.14 -5.88 -36.45
CA TRP A 285 130.32 -5.01 -36.31
C TRP A 285 130.58 -4.32 -37.64
N ASP A 286 130.96 -3.05 -37.60
CA ASP A 286 131.39 -2.30 -38.80
C ASP A 286 132.87 -2.58 -39.14
N ASN A 287 133.35 -2.01 -40.24
CA ASN A 287 134.74 -2.15 -40.69
C ASN A 287 135.74 -1.41 -39.79
N ASP A 288 135.28 -0.50 -38.94
CA ASP A 288 136.07 0.32 -38.02
C ASP A 288 136.13 -0.30 -36.61
N GLY A 289 135.44 -1.42 -36.37
CA GLY A 289 135.41 -2.17 -35.12
C GLY A 289 134.33 -1.71 -34.13
N ASN A 290 133.39 -0.87 -34.53
CA ASN A 290 132.27 -0.45 -33.70
C ASN A 290 131.10 -1.45 -33.79
N LYS A 291 130.44 -1.67 -32.67
CA LYS A 291 129.26 -2.52 -32.54
C LYS A 291 127.98 -1.74 -32.88
N PHE A 292 127.13 -2.31 -33.71
CA PHE A 292 125.79 -1.81 -34.01
C PHE A 292 124.75 -2.92 -34.05
N PHE A 293 123.47 -2.56 -33.94
CA PHE A 293 122.35 -3.49 -34.03
C PHE A 293 121.63 -3.29 -35.35
N TYR A 294 121.36 -4.40 -36.04
CA TYR A 294 120.64 -4.42 -37.33
C TYR A 294 119.37 -5.26 -37.20
N ASN A 295 118.23 -4.72 -37.62
CA ASN A 295 116.96 -5.45 -37.65
C ASN A 295 116.76 -6.09 -39.03
N SER A 296 116.74 -7.41 -39.07
CA SER A 296 116.58 -8.20 -40.30
C SER A 296 115.18 -8.12 -40.95
N ILE A 297 114.15 -7.71 -40.20
CA ILE A 297 112.76 -7.58 -40.69
C ILE A 297 112.48 -6.17 -41.22
N THR A 298 112.88 -5.12 -40.49
CA THR A 298 112.61 -3.72 -40.87
C THR A 298 113.71 -3.09 -41.73
N GLY A 299 114.90 -3.71 -41.78
CA GLY A 299 116.07 -3.17 -42.47
C GLY A 299 116.72 -1.98 -41.78
N ALA A 300 116.31 -1.63 -40.56
CA ALA A 300 116.85 -0.52 -39.78
C ALA A 300 118.17 -0.90 -39.09
N SER A 301 119.08 0.07 -38.95
CA SER A 301 120.32 -0.03 -38.18
C SER A 301 120.41 1.07 -37.14
N GLN A 302 120.93 0.75 -35.94
CA GLN A 302 121.14 1.70 -34.86
C GLN A 302 122.34 1.34 -33.98
N TRP A 303 122.93 2.36 -33.35
CA TRP A 303 124.11 2.23 -32.49
C TRP A 303 123.77 1.94 -31.02
N GLU A 304 122.59 2.39 -30.57
CA GLU A 304 122.08 2.11 -29.23
C GLU A 304 121.41 0.73 -29.18
N VAL A 305 121.46 0.06 -28.03
CA VAL A 305 120.69 -1.19 -27.81
C VAL A 305 119.20 -0.84 -27.95
N PRO A 306 118.42 -1.54 -28.79
CA PRO A 306 116.98 -1.29 -28.90
C PRO A 306 116.29 -1.40 -27.53
N ASP A 307 115.42 -0.44 -27.18
CA ASP A 307 114.66 -0.40 -25.90
C ASP A 307 113.84 -1.67 -25.59
N GLN A 308 113.68 -2.53 -26.60
CA GLN A 308 112.89 -3.76 -26.59
C GLN A 308 113.73 -5.03 -26.37
N LEU A 309 115.07 -4.92 -26.34
CA LEU A 309 116.04 -6.02 -26.29
C LEU A 309 116.44 -6.39 -24.84
#